data_AF-A0A554MUH0-F1
#
_entry.id   AF-A0A554MUH0-F1
#
_cell.length_a   1.000
_cell.length_b   1.000
_cell.length_c   1.000
_cell.angle_alpha   90.00
_cell.angle_beta   90.00
_cell.angle_gamma   90.00
#
_symmetry.space_group_name_H-M   'P 1'
#
loop_
_entity.id
_entity.type
_entity.pdbx_description
1 polymer ?
#
loop_
_entity_poly.entity_id
_entity_poly.type
_entity_poly.pdbx_seq_one_letter_code
_entity_poly.pdbx_strand_id
1 'polypeptide(L)'
;MSSSSEPADQAAALVADPSLYEPFAANYSDEISFYSALRGSAQESLSFEEYVELRQVFLDRGPTEAIRDRLEERLDRSLKNMALGTSPRGRAYAASTLEQLEQRRRTFERLDVAVPPLASAVRTTVEYLYDDAEEPVERRETLDRLLSAVPANEHAAVEYVARAWLSEAVLAADTPVARLERALSAYLDVVPEPEAPTAGETAAEYRAAARKRSFADPDKRRLWEAALHASPSVETFREYLYLTATDAVEGYRHGDQDVSRADLLLAQRHLRLLDTVTPSPERSDRATYVRSYRHLASAIEAGGGRWLTDRAGVPQPQWETVADEYARAAAAVEPVSVERFVKYLSKAFRHAAHATDDWASRHQLHISAQRLFERLEPTTLAADRQVSPADVESTVTGTLHTHRCREYEAQAHRAFAETAYEEVAWAAEQAREAATAAPQRSIRLHDLDTIETIAAARTAERRGDFEDALDRYDGVETSDDELRAGVASHRQLCRVKQLLDGGRHDTALAKAHEWFEPGSAVVLAAEAGCGLLPALDDDSLTVSDQFLTVDAAVLSALAPLIRLATVGGAVSEPTRRQIVDCLVAL
;
A
#
# COMPACT_ATOMS: atom_id res chain seq x y z
N MET A 1 12.88 27.15 -48.80
CA MET A 1 11.59 27.51 -48.16
C MET A 1 10.77 26.24 -48.07
N SER A 2 10.87 25.50 -46.97
CA SER A 2 10.03 24.34 -46.71
C SER A 2 8.97 24.80 -45.72
N SER A 3 7.71 24.88 -46.15
CA SER A 3 6.60 24.98 -45.21
C SER A 3 6.71 23.78 -44.27
N SER A 4 6.88 24.01 -42.98
CA SER A 4 6.74 22.93 -41.99
C SER A 4 5.31 22.42 -42.10
N SER A 5 5.11 21.32 -42.83
CA SER A 5 3.81 20.64 -42.85
C SER A 5 3.42 20.30 -41.43
N GLU A 6 2.14 20.44 -41.10
CA GLU A 6 1.67 20.19 -39.73
C GLU A 6 1.94 18.74 -39.33
N PRO A 7 2.15 18.42 -38.04
CA PRO A 7 2.46 17.06 -37.59
C PRO A 7 1.44 16.00 -38.06
N ALA A 8 0.17 16.36 -38.20
CA ALA A 8 -0.88 15.49 -38.74
C ALA A 8 -0.63 15.12 -40.22
N ASP A 9 -0.26 16.09 -41.06
CA ASP A 9 0.07 15.85 -42.48
C ASP A 9 1.34 15.02 -42.62
N GLN A 10 2.34 15.27 -41.76
CA GLN A 10 3.56 14.47 -41.71
C GLN A 10 3.28 13.02 -41.34
N ALA A 11 2.37 12.77 -40.39
CA ALA A 11 1.96 11.43 -40.02
C ALA A 11 1.32 10.68 -41.20
N ALA A 12 0.40 11.32 -41.93
CA ALA A 12 -0.23 10.74 -43.13
C ALA A 12 0.78 10.47 -44.24
N ALA A 13 1.68 11.42 -44.52
CA ALA A 13 2.74 11.23 -45.49
C ALA A 13 3.70 10.09 -45.11
N LEU A 14 4.01 9.94 -43.82
CA LEU A 14 4.92 8.90 -43.33
C LEU A 14 4.32 7.49 -43.41
N VAL A 15 3.00 7.35 -43.21
CA VAL A 15 2.29 6.08 -43.46
C VAL A 15 2.30 5.73 -44.95
N ALA A 16 2.07 6.71 -45.82
CA ALA A 16 2.07 6.50 -47.27
C ALA A 16 3.46 6.21 -47.86
N ASP A 17 4.51 6.85 -47.31
CA ASP A 17 5.90 6.66 -47.71
C ASP A 17 6.85 6.69 -46.49
N PRO A 18 7.18 5.51 -45.92
CA PRO A 18 8.11 5.41 -44.79
C PRO A 18 9.52 5.93 -45.07
N SER A 19 9.91 6.14 -46.33
CA SER A 19 11.23 6.69 -46.67
C SER A 19 11.41 8.14 -46.26
N LEU A 20 10.31 8.83 -45.94
CA LEU A 20 10.28 10.22 -45.45
C LEU A 20 10.68 10.37 -43.98
N TYR A 21 10.99 9.27 -43.27
CA TYR A 21 11.35 9.30 -41.86
C TYR A 21 12.52 10.24 -41.55
N GLU A 22 13.69 10.02 -42.15
CA GLU A 22 14.90 10.81 -41.88
C GLU A 22 14.74 12.30 -42.21
N PRO A 23 14.18 12.68 -43.38
CA PRO A 23 13.89 14.08 -43.68
C PRO A 23 12.95 14.77 -42.68
N PHE A 24 11.96 14.06 -42.15
CA PHE A 24 11.02 14.63 -41.16
C PHE A 24 11.64 14.70 -39.77
N ALA A 25 12.29 13.64 -39.30
CA ALA A 25 12.94 13.58 -38.00
C ALA A 25 13.97 14.69 -37.80
N ALA A 26 14.71 15.05 -38.86
CA ALA A 26 15.70 16.14 -38.84
C ALA A 26 15.14 17.53 -38.49
N ASN A 27 13.81 17.73 -38.55
CA ASN A 27 13.17 19.00 -38.17
C ASN A 27 12.82 19.08 -36.67
N TYR A 28 13.09 18.03 -35.90
CA TYR A 28 12.80 17.94 -34.46
C TYR A 28 14.10 17.92 -33.65
N SER A 29 14.00 18.22 -32.35
CA SER A 29 15.15 18.21 -31.43
C SER A 29 15.78 16.83 -31.29
N ASP A 30 14.95 15.80 -31.35
CA ASP A 30 15.29 14.39 -31.19
C ASP A 30 14.15 13.51 -31.73
N GLU A 31 14.45 12.25 -31.99
CA GLU A 31 13.49 11.29 -32.56
C GLU A 31 12.33 10.93 -31.62
N ILE A 32 12.50 11.04 -30.29
CA ILE A 32 11.42 10.79 -29.31
C ILE A 32 10.42 11.95 -29.31
N SER A 33 10.91 13.18 -29.46
CA SER A 33 10.09 14.37 -29.64
C SER A 33 9.34 14.32 -30.97
N PHE A 34 9.99 13.88 -32.06
CA PHE A 34 9.36 13.63 -33.35
C PHE A 34 8.22 12.60 -33.24
N TYR A 35 8.52 11.42 -32.67
CA TYR A 35 7.54 10.38 -32.37
C TYR A 35 6.36 10.92 -31.55
N SER A 36 6.66 11.69 -30.49
CA SER A 36 5.65 12.20 -29.57
C SER A 36 4.71 13.20 -30.24
N ALA A 37 5.24 14.05 -31.13
CA ALA A 37 4.49 15.04 -31.90
C ALA A 37 3.55 14.37 -32.92
N LEU A 38 4.08 13.52 -33.81
CA LEU A 38 3.28 12.87 -34.84
C LEU A 38 2.21 11.95 -34.24
N ARG A 39 2.58 11.16 -33.23
CA ARG A 39 1.61 10.37 -32.45
C ARG A 39 0.51 11.23 -31.84
N GLY A 40 0.88 12.42 -31.35
CA GLY A 40 -0.01 13.33 -30.64
C GLY A 40 -1.05 13.99 -31.55
N SER A 41 -0.77 14.10 -32.85
CA SER A 41 -1.65 14.69 -33.86
C SER A 41 -2.26 13.67 -34.83
N ALA A 42 -1.80 12.42 -34.83
CA ALA A 42 -2.25 11.38 -35.76
C ALA A 42 -3.78 11.21 -35.85
N GLN A 43 -4.52 11.43 -34.75
CA GLN A 43 -5.98 11.35 -34.76
C GLN A 43 -6.71 12.36 -35.66
N GLU A 44 -6.01 13.39 -36.13
CA GLU A 44 -6.58 14.43 -36.99
C GLU A 44 -6.57 14.01 -38.46
N SER A 45 -5.71 13.07 -38.84
CA SER A 45 -5.45 12.72 -40.25
C SER A 45 -5.49 11.22 -40.54
N LEU A 46 -5.39 10.33 -39.53
CA LEU A 46 -5.29 8.89 -39.72
C LEU A 46 -6.52 8.13 -39.20
N SER A 47 -6.89 7.05 -39.90
CA SER A 47 -7.70 5.96 -39.34
C SER A 47 -6.93 5.21 -38.25
N PHE A 48 -7.61 4.33 -37.50
CA PHE A 48 -6.94 3.55 -36.47
C PHE A 48 -5.89 2.58 -37.05
N GLU A 49 -6.21 1.95 -38.17
CA GLU A 49 -5.31 1.03 -38.87
C GLU A 49 -4.06 1.77 -39.35
N GLU A 50 -4.21 2.93 -39.99
CA GLU A 50 -3.09 3.80 -40.39
C GLU A 50 -2.31 4.32 -39.17
N TYR A 51 -2.98 4.59 -38.05
CA TYR A 51 -2.31 4.96 -36.80
C TYR A 51 -1.43 3.83 -36.24
N VAL A 52 -1.84 2.57 -36.40
CA VAL A 52 -1.00 1.42 -36.05
C VAL A 52 0.14 1.26 -37.05
N GLU A 53 -0.10 1.44 -38.35
CA GLU A 53 0.96 1.43 -39.37
C GLU A 53 2.01 2.52 -39.12
N LEU A 54 1.60 3.71 -38.69
CA LEU A 54 2.51 4.76 -38.25
C LEU A 54 3.42 4.26 -37.12
N ARG A 55 2.89 3.47 -36.17
CA ARG A 55 3.72 2.87 -35.10
C ARG A 55 4.73 1.87 -35.64
N GLN A 56 4.33 1.07 -36.62
CA GLN A 56 5.25 0.14 -37.28
C GLN A 56 6.42 0.89 -37.91
N VAL A 57 6.17 1.99 -38.62
CA VAL A 57 7.23 2.81 -39.21
C VAL A 57 8.21 3.30 -38.14
N PHE A 58 7.69 3.77 -37.00
CA PHE A 58 8.50 4.21 -35.86
C PHE A 58 9.30 3.08 -35.22
N LEU A 59 8.75 1.87 -35.13
CA LEU A 59 9.46 0.70 -34.62
C LEU A 59 10.57 0.23 -35.58
N ASP A 60 10.34 0.32 -36.89
CA ASP A 60 11.28 -0.13 -37.92
C ASP A 60 12.45 0.84 -38.13
N ARG A 61 12.20 2.15 -37.95
CA ARG A 61 13.15 3.20 -38.35
C ARG A 61 13.62 4.13 -37.23
N GLY A 62 12.87 4.19 -36.12
CA GLY A 62 13.18 5.08 -35.01
C GLY A 62 13.94 4.40 -33.87
N PRO A 63 13.98 5.01 -32.67
CA PRO A 63 14.55 4.42 -31.48
C PRO A 63 13.65 3.26 -30.97
N THR A 64 13.78 2.09 -31.62
CA THR A 64 12.88 0.94 -31.49
C THR A 64 12.60 0.55 -30.05
N GLU A 65 13.64 0.35 -29.23
CA GLU A 65 13.48 -0.08 -27.83
C GLU A 65 12.68 0.93 -27.01
N ALA A 66 13.06 2.22 -27.06
CA ALA A 66 12.36 3.27 -26.33
C ALA A 66 10.89 3.45 -26.77
N ILE A 67 10.59 3.21 -28.05
CA ILE A 67 9.23 3.27 -28.57
C ILE A 67 8.43 2.03 -28.17
N ARG A 68 9.03 0.84 -28.25
CA ARG A 68 8.44 -0.43 -27.82
C ARG A 68 8.08 -0.38 -26.35
N ASP A 69 9.03 -0.05 -25.48
CA ASP A 69 8.82 0.06 -24.03
C ASP A 69 7.65 0.98 -23.71
N ARG A 70 7.59 2.14 -24.38
CA ARG A 70 6.51 3.12 -24.18
C ARG A 70 5.16 2.68 -24.72
N LEU A 71 5.13 1.85 -25.77
CA LEU A 71 3.90 1.26 -26.29
C LEU A 71 3.38 0.21 -25.32
N GLU A 72 4.23 -0.74 -24.93
CA GLU A 72 3.89 -1.85 -24.03
C GLU A 72 3.42 -1.34 -22.66
N GLU A 73 4.14 -0.39 -22.05
CA GLU A 73 3.78 0.21 -20.75
C GLU A 73 2.40 0.90 -20.77
N ARG A 74 1.94 1.38 -21.93
CA ARG A 74 0.75 2.24 -22.03
C ARG A 74 -0.42 1.61 -22.77
N LEU A 75 -0.28 0.36 -23.21
CA LEU A 75 -1.26 -0.24 -24.12
C LEU A 75 -2.60 -0.50 -23.42
N ASP A 76 -2.59 -1.01 -22.19
CA ASP A 76 -3.81 -1.20 -21.39
C ASP A 76 -4.58 0.13 -21.21
N ARG A 77 -3.86 1.19 -20.82
CA ARG A 77 -4.45 2.53 -20.70
C ARG A 77 -4.98 3.06 -22.04
N SER A 78 -4.32 2.75 -23.15
CA SER A 78 -4.76 3.15 -24.49
C SER A 78 -6.07 2.45 -24.87
N LEU A 79 -6.16 1.13 -24.67
CA LEU A 79 -7.35 0.33 -24.92
C LEU A 79 -8.52 0.80 -24.03
N LYS A 80 -8.26 1.00 -22.74
CA LYS A 80 -9.23 1.59 -21.81
C LYS A 80 -9.75 2.94 -22.28
N ASN A 81 -8.87 3.82 -22.75
CA ASN A 81 -9.27 5.14 -23.22
C ASN A 81 -10.11 5.06 -24.52
N MET A 82 -9.91 4.04 -25.36
CA MET A 82 -10.75 3.78 -26.55
C MET A 82 -12.14 3.26 -26.16
N ALA A 83 -12.22 2.45 -25.10
CA ALA A 83 -13.50 1.98 -24.55
C ALA A 83 -14.30 3.11 -23.88
N LEU A 84 -13.64 3.95 -23.07
CA LEU A 84 -14.30 5.01 -22.30
C LEU A 84 -14.40 6.37 -23.03
N GLY A 85 -13.62 6.59 -24.09
CA GLY A 85 -13.57 7.89 -24.78
C GLY A 85 -12.95 9.04 -23.95
N THR A 86 -12.16 8.71 -22.92
CA THR A 86 -11.65 9.68 -21.93
C THR A 86 -10.42 10.47 -22.38
N SER A 87 -9.89 10.20 -23.59
CA SER A 87 -8.80 10.97 -24.19
C SER A 87 -9.11 11.36 -25.64
N PRO A 88 -8.47 12.40 -26.22
CA PRO A 88 -8.67 12.76 -27.62
C PRO A 88 -8.51 11.58 -28.59
N ARG A 89 -7.44 10.79 -28.43
CA ARG A 89 -7.20 9.57 -29.21
C ARG A 89 -8.22 8.47 -28.91
N GLY A 90 -8.63 8.35 -27.66
CA GLY A 90 -9.68 7.41 -27.26
C GLY A 90 -11.03 7.70 -27.94
N ARG A 91 -11.37 8.98 -28.13
CA ARG A 91 -12.58 9.39 -28.87
C ARG A 91 -12.46 9.17 -30.38
N ALA A 92 -11.30 9.51 -30.95
CA ALA A 92 -11.07 9.33 -32.39
C ALA A 92 -11.07 7.85 -32.80
N TYR A 93 -10.53 6.98 -31.94
CA TYR A 93 -10.41 5.54 -32.18
C TYR A 93 -11.30 4.72 -31.24
N ALA A 94 -12.54 5.18 -31.02
CA ALA A 94 -13.45 4.57 -30.06
C ALA A 94 -13.74 3.10 -30.37
N ALA A 95 -13.84 2.29 -29.32
CA ALA A 95 -14.27 0.90 -29.36
C ALA A 95 -15.47 0.75 -28.43
N SER A 96 -16.68 0.71 -28.99
CA SER A 96 -17.92 0.73 -28.20
C SER A 96 -18.37 -0.65 -27.73
N THR A 97 -17.84 -1.73 -28.34
CA THR A 97 -18.17 -3.12 -28.01
C THR A 97 -16.91 -3.91 -27.65
N LEU A 98 -17.06 -5.02 -26.92
CA LEU A 98 -15.94 -5.92 -26.61
C LEU A 98 -15.33 -6.52 -27.89
N GLU A 99 -16.14 -6.79 -28.91
CA GLU A 99 -15.65 -7.28 -30.19
C GLU A 99 -14.75 -6.25 -30.89
N GLN A 100 -15.15 -4.97 -30.89
CA GLN A 100 -14.32 -3.89 -31.42
C GLN A 100 -13.05 -3.71 -30.60
N LEU A 101 -13.12 -3.77 -29.27
CA LEU A 101 -11.95 -3.64 -28.40
C LEU A 101 -10.95 -4.77 -28.65
N GLU A 102 -11.43 -6.00 -28.83
CA GLU A 102 -10.61 -7.14 -29.23
C GLU A 102 -9.96 -6.93 -30.60
N GLN A 103 -10.71 -6.40 -31.57
CA GLN A 103 -10.15 -6.07 -32.88
C GLN A 103 -9.03 -5.02 -32.77
N ARG A 104 -9.19 -3.99 -31.92
CA ARG A 104 -8.14 -2.99 -31.68
C ARG A 104 -6.91 -3.64 -31.04
N ARG A 105 -7.11 -4.49 -30.03
CA ARG A 105 -6.06 -5.28 -29.38
C ARG A 105 -5.27 -6.13 -30.38
N ARG A 106 -5.95 -6.93 -31.21
CA ARG A 106 -5.33 -7.76 -32.27
C ARG A 106 -4.61 -6.96 -33.35
N THR A 107 -5.04 -5.73 -33.60
CA THR A 107 -4.35 -4.87 -34.56
C THR A 107 -3.00 -4.43 -34.00
N PHE A 108 -2.91 -4.15 -32.69
CA PHE A 108 -1.62 -3.87 -32.02
C PHE A 108 -0.71 -5.10 -31.96
N GLU A 109 -1.23 -6.32 -31.91
CA GLU A 109 -0.40 -7.56 -31.94
C GLU A 109 0.45 -7.65 -33.22
N ARG A 110 0.05 -6.98 -34.30
CA ARG A 110 0.83 -6.93 -35.56
C ARG A 110 2.16 -6.21 -35.42
N LEU A 111 2.34 -5.41 -34.37
CA LEU A 111 3.55 -4.62 -34.13
C LEU A 111 4.69 -5.42 -33.48
N ASP A 112 4.51 -6.72 -33.20
CA ASP A 112 5.47 -7.54 -32.46
C ASP A 112 5.89 -6.89 -31.13
N VAL A 113 4.89 -6.44 -30.38
CA VAL A 113 5.00 -5.89 -29.01
C VAL A 113 4.18 -6.75 -28.05
N ALA A 114 4.53 -6.72 -26.77
CA ALA A 114 3.72 -7.35 -25.74
C ALA A 114 2.35 -6.66 -25.64
N VAL A 115 1.29 -7.36 -26.06
CA VAL A 115 -0.09 -6.88 -25.99
C VAL A 115 -0.79 -7.51 -24.78
N PRO A 116 -1.40 -6.72 -23.88
CA PRO A 116 -2.13 -7.27 -22.76
C PRO A 116 -3.34 -8.09 -23.24
N PRO A 117 -3.72 -9.16 -22.52
CA PRO A 117 -4.95 -9.91 -22.84
C PRO A 117 -6.19 -9.03 -22.65
N LEU A 118 -7.27 -9.31 -23.38
CA LEU A 118 -8.50 -8.51 -23.32
C LEU A 118 -9.05 -8.39 -21.88
N ALA A 119 -8.94 -9.46 -21.10
CA ALA A 119 -9.36 -9.47 -19.70
C ALA A 119 -8.61 -8.42 -18.85
N SER A 120 -7.32 -8.16 -19.12
CA SER A 120 -6.56 -7.09 -18.45
C SER A 120 -7.13 -5.72 -18.80
N ALA A 121 -7.26 -5.43 -20.10
CA ALA A 121 -7.78 -4.16 -20.59
C ALA A 121 -9.20 -3.87 -20.08
N VAL A 122 -10.04 -4.91 -19.97
CA VAL A 122 -11.39 -4.81 -19.40
C VAL A 122 -11.35 -4.51 -17.90
N ARG A 123 -10.48 -5.16 -17.12
CA ARG A 123 -10.31 -4.84 -15.68
C ARG A 123 -9.91 -3.39 -15.49
N THR A 124 -8.91 -2.91 -16.25
CA THR A 124 -8.54 -1.49 -16.25
C THR A 124 -9.72 -0.61 -16.64
N THR A 125 -10.50 -0.99 -17.66
CA THR A 125 -11.70 -0.22 -18.06
C THR A 125 -12.73 -0.13 -16.94
N VAL A 126 -13.02 -1.24 -16.27
CA VAL A 126 -13.98 -1.31 -15.16
C VAL A 126 -13.48 -0.53 -13.94
N GLU A 127 -12.19 -0.57 -13.63
CA GLU A 127 -11.61 0.25 -12.55
C GLU A 127 -11.89 1.74 -12.76
N TYR A 128 -11.53 2.29 -13.93
CA TYR A 128 -11.77 3.71 -14.22
C TYR A 128 -13.25 4.03 -14.30
N LEU A 129 -14.07 3.10 -14.81
CA LEU A 129 -15.51 3.29 -14.86
C LEU A 129 -16.13 3.43 -13.46
N TYR A 130 -15.63 2.69 -12.47
CA TYR A 130 -16.11 2.81 -11.09
C TYR A 130 -15.65 4.08 -10.38
N ASP A 131 -14.46 4.59 -10.71
CA ASP A 131 -13.90 5.81 -10.13
C ASP A 131 -14.45 7.09 -10.75
N ASP A 132 -14.48 7.15 -12.08
CA ASP A 132 -14.68 8.41 -12.82
C ASP A 132 -16.15 8.68 -13.13
N ALA A 133 -16.97 7.64 -13.23
CA ALA A 133 -18.40 7.83 -13.45
C ALA A 133 -19.07 8.24 -12.14
N GLU A 134 -19.48 9.50 -12.08
CA GLU A 134 -20.19 10.08 -10.93
C GLU A 134 -21.55 9.40 -10.73
N GLU A 135 -22.21 9.00 -11.82
CA GLU A 135 -23.56 8.42 -11.79
C GLU A 135 -23.61 6.91 -12.13
N PRO A 136 -24.39 6.11 -11.39
CA PRO A 136 -24.63 4.70 -11.72
C PRO A 136 -25.25 4.44 -13.10
N VAL A 137 -25.89 5.43 -13.70
CA VAL A 137 -26.51 5.32 -15.04
C VAL A 137 -25.43 5.24 -16.12
N GLU A 138 -24.45 6.14 -16.08
CA GLU A 138 -23.33 6.18 -17.04
C GLU A 138 -22.51 4.89 -17.03
N ARG A 139 -22.31 4.31 -15.83
CA ARG A 139 -21.66 2.99 -15.69
C ARG A 139 -22.42 1.91 -16.43
N ARG A 140 -23.73 1.83 -16.21
CA ARG A 140 -24.58 0.81 -16.81
C ARG A 140 -24.63 0.93 -18.33
N GLU A 141 -24.80 2.15 -18.86
CA GLU A 141 -24.85 2.39 -20.30
C GLU A 141 -23.53 2.04 -21.00
N THR A 142 -22.41 2.27 -20.32
CA THR A 142 -21.09 1.89 -20.86
C THR A 142 -20.93 0.37 -20.88
N LEU A 143 -21.28 -0.32 -19.79
CA LEU A 143 -21.23 -1.78 -19.74
C LEU A 143 -22.20 -2.44 -20.74
N ASP A 144 -23.39 -1.86 -20.92
CA ASP A 144 -24.40 -2.32 -21.88
C ASP A 144 -23.89 -2.22 -23.33
N ARG A 145 -23.28 -1.07 -23.70
CA ARG A 145 -22.63 -0.90 -25.00
C ARG A 145 -21.53 -1.92 -25.22
N LEU A 146 -20.66 -2.13 -24.24
CA LEU A 146 -19.57 -3.10 -24.32
C LEU A 146 -20.08 -4.53 -24.61
N LEU A 147 -21.22 -4.92 -24.03
CA LEU A 147 -21.81 -6.26 -24.20
C LEU A 147 -22.68 -6.40 -25.45
N SER A 148 -22.98 -5.32 -26.19
CA SER A 148 -23.84 -5.37 -27.36
C SER A 148 -23.29 -6.22 -28.52
N ALA A 149 -21.97 -6.44 -28.56
CA ALA A 149 -21.31 -7.41 -29.42
C ALA A 149 -20.05 -7.95 -28.72
N VAL A 150 -19.94 -9.28 -28.62
CA VAL A 150 -18.90 -9.96 -27.83
C VAL A 150 -18.06 -10.92 -28.68
N PRO A 151 -16.74 -11.02 -28.42
CA PRO A 151 -15.85 -11.94 -29.12
C PRO A 151 -16.01 -13.39 -28.60
N ALA A 152 -16.02 -14.38 -29.51
CA ALA A 152 -16.34 -15.78 -29.18
C ALA A 152 -15.29 -16.52 -28.31
N ASN A 153 -14.01 -16.13 -28.36
CA ASN A 153 -12.92 -16.87 -27.70
C ASN A 153 -12.34 -16.15 -26.47
N GLU A 154 -13.07 -15.19 -25.91
CA GLU A 154 -12.58 -14.32 -24.81
C GLU A 154 -13.51 -14.41 -23.58
N HIS A 155 -13.81 -15.64 -23.14
CA HIS A 155 -14.73 -15.92 -22.03
C HIS A 155 -14.48 -15.02 -20.81
N ALA A 156 -13.22 -14.95 -20.35
CA ALA A 156 -12.86 -14.23 -19.13
C ALA A 156 -13.18 -12.73 -19.20
N ALA A 157 -13.04 -12.10 -20.37
CA ALA A 157 -13.36 -10.68 -20.55
C ALA A 157 -14.89 -10.46 -20.62
N VAL A 158 -15.59 -11.32 -21.36
CA VAL A 158 -17.05 -11.25 -21.52
C VAL A 158 -17.76 -11.48 -20.20
N GLU A 159 -17.40 -12.56 -19.48
CA GLU A 159 -17.91 -12.89 -18.14
C GLU A 159 -17.74 -11.70 -17.18
N TYR A 160 -16.53 -11.10 -17.17
CA TYR A 160 -16.21 -10.01 -16.26
C TYR A 160 -17.10 -8.78 -16.46
N VAL A 161 -17.28 -8.33 -17.71
CA VAL A 161 -18.16 -7.19 -18.03
C VAL A 161 -19.62 -7.55 -17.78
N ALA A 162 -20.06 -8.75 -18.15
CA ALA A 162 -21.45 -9.20 -17.96
C ALA A 162 -21.83 -9.22 -16.48
N ARG A 163 -20.91 -9.67 -15.62
CA ARG A 163 -21.10 -9.70 -14.18
C ARG A 163 -21.09 -8.30 -13.54
N ALA A 164 -20.24 -7.38 -14.02
CA ALA A 164 -20.29 -5.97 -13.64
C ALA A 164 -21.61 -5.31 -14.05
N TRP A 165 -22.04 -5.52 -15.31
CA TRP A 165 -23.32 -5.01 -15.84
C TRP A 165 -24.50 -5.50 -15.02
N LEU A 166 -24.56 -6.80 -14.74
CA LEU A 166 -25.65 -7.41 -13.97
C LEU A 166 -25.76 -6.75 -12.60
N SER A 167 -24.62 -6.56 -11.93
CA SER A 167 -24.58 -5.94 -10.60
C SER A 167 -25.17 -4.53 -10.61
N GLU A 168 -24.74 -3.68 -11.54
CA GLU A 168 -25.29 -2.32 -11.68
C GLU A 168 -26.77 -2.34 -12.10
N ALA A 169 -27.16 -3.25 -13.00
CA ALA A 169 -28.53 -3.36 -13.51
C ALA A 169 -29.55 -3.80 -12.44
N VAL A 170 -29.11 -4.60 -11.46
CA VAL A 170 -29.94 -5.07 -10.35
C VAL A 170 -29.94 -4.07 -9.18
N LEU A 171 -28.77 -3.54 -8.82
CA LEU A 171 -28.65 -2.58 -7.71
C LEU A 171 -29.39 -1.26 -7.98
N ALA A 172 -29.57 -0.89 -9.25
CA ALA A 172 -30.32 0.30 -9.64
C ALA A 172 -31.84 0.11 -9.71
N ALA A 173 -32.38 -1.08 -9.46
CA ALA A 173 -33.80 -1.36 -9.59
C ALA A 173 -34.57 -1.19 -8.26
N ASP A 174 -35.78 -0.64 -8.35
CA ASP A 174 -36.68 -0.51 -7.19
C ASP A 174 -37.11 -1.87 -6.60
N THR A 175 -37.14 -2.91 -7.44
CA THR A 175 -37.44 -4.29 -7.05
C THR A 175 -36.27 -5.23 -7.41
N PRO A 176 -35.18 -5.27 -6.61
CA PRO A 176 -33.95 -5.99 -6.95
C PRO A 176 -34.14 -7.50 -7.22
N VAL A 177 -35.01 -8.17 -6.46
CA VAL A 177 -35.24 -9.63 -6.62
C VAL A 177 -35.89 -9.96 -7.96
N ALA A 178 -36.94 -9.22 -8.36
CA ALA A 178 -37.60 -9.43 -9.65
C ALA A 178 -36.69 -9.01 -10.83
N ARG A 179 -35.81 -8.03 -10.61
CA ARG A 179 -34.82 -7.61 -11.60
C ARG A 179 -33.73 -8.67 -11.79
N LEU A 180 -33.34 -9.36 -10.72
CA LEU A 180 -32.26 -10.34 -10.74
C LEU A 180 -32.54 -11.51 -11.70
N GLU A 181 -33.75 -12.05 -11.73
CA GLU A 181 -34.10 -13.15 -12.66
C GLU A 181 -33.96 -12.72 -14.13
N ARG A 182 -34.40 -11.50 -14.45
CA ARG A 182 -34.28 -10.94 -15.81
C ARG A 182 -32.82 -10.65 -16.16
N ALA A 183 -32.07 -10.08 -15.24
CA ALA A 183 -30.65 -9.77 -15.44
C ALA A 183 -29.82 -11.06 -15.58
N LEU A 184 -30.15 -12.11 -14.82
CA LEU A 184 -29.52 -13.42 -14.95
C LEU A 184 -29.78 -14.05 -16.33
N SER A 185 -31.00 -13.92 -16.85
CA SER A 185 -31.32 -14.43 -18.20
C SER A 185 -30.45 -13.73 -19.26
N ALA A 186 -30.39 -12.39 -19.20
CA ALA A 186 -29.56 -11.61 -20.12
C ALA A 186 -28.05 -11.87 -19.97
N TYR A 187 -27.58 -12.14 -18.75
CA TYR A 187 -26.20 -12.56 -18.51
C TYR A 187 -25.89 -13.87 -19.25
N LEU A 188 -26.78 -14.87 -19.16
CA LEU A 188 -26.60 -16.18 -19.79
C LEU A 188 -26.74 -16.16 -21.32
N ASP A 189 -27.47 -15.18 -21.86
CA ASP A 189 -27.56 -14.98 -23.31
C ASP A 189 -26.24 -14.46 -23.93
N VAL A 190 -25.39 -13.81 -23.12
CA VAL A 190 -24.15 -13.16 -23.59
C VAL A 190 -22.90 -13.93 -23.18
N VAL A 191 -22.88 -14.52 -21.97
CA VAL A 191 -21.72 -15.26 -21.46
C VAL A 191 -21.74 -16.68 -22.04
N PRO A 192 -20.67 -17.13 -22.73
CA PRO A 192 -20.62 -18.50 -23.22
C PRO A 192 -20.51 -19.51 -22.06
N GLU A 193 -20.87 -20.77 -22.32
CA GLU A 193 -20.72 -21.83 -21.31
C GLU A 193 -19.24 -22.03 -20.96
N PRO A 194 -18.86 -22.01 -19.67
CA PRO A 194 -17.47 -22.15 -19.26
C PRO A 194 -16.97 -23.58 -19.48
N GLU A 195 -15.66 -23.73 -19.72
CA GLU A 195 -15.02 -25.05 -19.72
C GLU A 195 -15.02 -25.63 -18.30
N ALA A 196 -15.78 -26.71 -18.09
CA ALA A 196 -15.90 -27.32 -16.77
C ALA A 196 -14.63 -28.11 -16.39
N PRO A 197 -14.13 -27.99 -15.13
CA PRO A 197 -12.92 -28.69 -14.67
C PRO A 197 -13.01 -30.23 -14.69
N THR A 198 -14.22 -30.77 -14.76
CA THR A 198 -14.50 -32.20 -14.80
C THR A 198 -15.73 -32.41 -15.67
N ALA A 199 -15.80 -33.54 -16.39
CA ALA A 199 -17.03 -33.92 -17.09
C ALA A 199 -18.18 -34.08 -16.09
N GLY A 200 -19.17 -33.18 -16.19
CA GLY A 200 -20.48 -33.30 -15.58
C GLY A 200 -21.52 -33.05 -16.66
N GLU A 201 -22.62 -33.78 -16.65
CA GLU A 201 -23.67 -33.60 -17.66
C GLU A 201 -24.82 -32.76 -17.11
N THR A 202 -24.88 -32.58 -15.79
CA THR A 202 -25.99 -31.88 -15.11
C THR A 202 -25.54 -30.88 -14.06
N ALA A 203 -26.37 -29.85 -13.82
CA ALA A 203 -26.15 -28.87 -12.76
C ALA A 203 -26.07 -29.48 -11.34
N ALA A 204 -26.71 -30.63 -11.10
CA ALA A 204 -26.66 -31.32 -9.81
C ALA A 204 -25.28 -31.95 -9.56
N GLU A 205 -24.68 -32.55 -10.60
CA GLU A 205 -23.35 -33.15 -10.54
C GLU A 205 -22.27 -32.11 -10.31
N TYR A 206 -22.32 -30.98 -11.04
CA TYR A 206 -21.40 -29.88 -10.84
C TYR A 206 -21.46 -29.32 -9.41
N ARG A 207 -22.66 -29.10 -8.86
CA ARG A 207 -22.83 -28.65 -7.46
C ARG A 207 -22.32 -29.67 -6.45
N ALA A 208 -22.54 -30.96 -6.70
CA ALA A 208 -22.02 -32.02 -5.84
C ALA A 208 -20.48 -32.08 -5.86
N ALA A 209 -19.87 -31.93 -7.03
CA ALA A 209 -18.41 -31.84 -7.18
C ALA A 209 -17.85 -30.59 -6.48
N ALA A 210 -18.49 -29.42 -6.66
CA ALA A 210 -18.07 -28.17 -6.03
C ALA A 210 -18.14 -28.23 -4.50
N ARG A 211 -19.15 -28.90 -3.92
CA ARG A 211 -19.30 -29.07 -2.47
C ARG A 211 -18.21 -29.93 -1.84
N LYS A 212 -17.60 -30.86 -2.61
CA LYS A 212 -16.46 -31.67 -2.16
C LYS A 212 -15.14 -30.91 -2.16
N ARG A 213 -15.05 -29.80 -2.90
CA ARG A 213 -13.84 -28.96 -2.99
C ARG A 213 -13.76 -27.99 -1.82
N SER A 214 -12.53 -27.72 -1.38
CA SER A 214 -12.25 -26.74 -0.34
C SER A 214 -12.64 -25.33 -0.82
N PHE A 215 -12.82 -24.40 0.12
CA PHE A 215 -13.19 -23.03 -0.23
C PHE A 215 -12.13 -22.32 -1.10
N ALA A 216 -10.85 -22.60 -0.85
CA ALA A 216 -9.72 -22.00 -1.56
C ALA A 216 -9.40 -22.66 -2.92
N ASP A 217 -10.12 -23.71 -3.31
CA ASP A 217 -9.91 -24.37 -4.59
C ASP A 217 -10.55 -23.54 -5.72
N PRO A 218 -9.78 -23.00 -6.68
CA PRO A 218 -10.29 -22.12 -7.73
C PRO A 218 -11.29 -22.83 -8.67
N ASP A 219 -11.24 -24.16 -8.79
CA ASP A 219 -12.19 -24.90 -9.60
C ASP A 219 -13.58 -24.96 -8.97
N LYS A 220 -13.68 -24.74 -7.65
CA LYS A 220 -14.99 -24.69 -6.97
C LYS A 220 -15.87 -23.61 -7.60
N ARG A 221 -15.32 -22.42 -7.86
CA ARG A 221 -16.03 -21.33 -8.54
C ARG A 221 -16.46 -21.75 -9.95
N ARG A 222 -15.54 -22.32 -10.74
CA ARG A 222 -15.81 -22.75 -12.13
C ARG A 222 -16.92 -23.80 -12.21
N LEU A 223 -16.97 -24.72 -11.26
CA LEU A 223 -18.05 -25.72 -11.18
C LEU A 223 -19.41 -25.08 -10.84
N TRP A 224 -19.45 -24.05 -10.01
CA TRP A 224 -20.69 -23.30 -9.75
C TRP A 224 -21.14 -22.47 -10.95
N GLU A 225 -20.20 -21.93 -11.73
CA GLU A 225 -20.48 -21.28 -13.02
C GLU A 225 -21.07 -22.29 -14.02
N ALA A 226 -20.42 -23.45 -14.21
CA ALA A 226 -20.94 -24.50 -15.08
C ALA A 226 -22.34 -24.99 -14.64
N ALA A 227 -22.56 -25.13 -13.33
CA ALA A 227 -23.89 -25.46 -12.79
C ALA A 227 -24.95 -24.39 -13.12
N LEU A 228 -24.55 -23.12 -13.14
CA LEU A 228 -25.44 -22.00 -13.47
C LEU A 228 -25.89 -22.06 -14.94
N HIS A 229 -24.98 -22.35 -15.87
CA HIS A 229 -25.31 -22.50 -17.29
C HIS A 229 -26.17 -23.74 -17.54
N ALA A 230 -25.87 -24.87 -16.90
CA ALA A 230 -26.63 -26.11 -17.06
C ALA A 230 -28.06 -26.04 -16.50
N SER A 231 -28.31 -25.25 -15.44
CA SER A 231 -29.66 -25.03 -14.89
C SER A 231 -29.76 -23.67 -14.17
N PRO A 232 -30.12 -22.61 -14.91
CA PRO A 232 -30.19 -21.25 -14.40
C PRO A 232 -31.11 -21.11 -13.19
N SER A 233 -30.59 -20.54 -12.11
CA SER A 233 -31.39 -20.22 -10.92
C SER A 233 -30.74 -19.14 -10.09
N VAL A 234 -31.56 -18.31 -9.44
CA VAL A 234 -31.11 -17.26 -8.53
C VAL A 234 -30.26 -17.84 -7.38
N GLU A 235 -30.62 -19.01 -6.87
CA GLU A 235 -29.86 -19.68 -5.80
C GLU A 235 -28.43 -20.03 -6.25
N THR A 236 -28.29 -20.67 -7.41
CA THR A 236 -26.98 -21.06 -7.97
C THR A 236 -26.15 -19.82 -8.29
N PHE A 237 -26.79 -18.77 -8.83
CA PHE A 237 -26.12 -17.51 -9.13
C PHE A 237 -25.60 -16.81 -7.87
N ARG A 238 -26.38 -16.79 -6.78
CA ARG A 238 -25.93 -16.21 -5.50
C ARG A 238 -24.70 -16.92 -4.96
N GLU A 239 -24.63 -18.24 -5.07
CA GLU A 239 -23.47 -19.01 -4.61
C GLU A 239 -22.24 -18.74 -5.51
N TYR A 240 -22.43 -18.69 -6.83
CA TYR A 240 -21.38 -18.30 -7.77
C TYR A 240 -20.82 -16.90 -7.48
N LEU A 241 -21.70 -15.90 -7.32
CA LEU A 241 -21.27 -14.53 -6.99
C LEU A 241 -20.58 -14.44 -5.64
N TYR A 242 -21.08 -15.18 -4.64
CA TYR A 242 -20.46 -15.20 -3.32
C TYR A 242 -19.03 -15.73 -3.38
N LEU A 243 -18.83 -16.89 -4.03
CA LEU A 243 -17.50 -17.46 -4.19
C LEU A 243 -16.58 -16.51 -4.95
N THR A 244 -17.09 -15.89 -6.01
CA THR A 244 -16.28 -14.97 -6.83
C THR A 244 -15.87 -13.70 -6.08
N ALA A 245 -16.79 -13.09 -5.31
CA ALA A 245 -16.49 -11.89 -4.55
C ALA A 245 -15.55 -12.17 -3.37
N THR A 246 -15.75 -13.29 -2.68
CA THR A 246 -14.93 -13.65 -1.52
C THR A 246 -13.52 -14.12 -1.91
N ASP A 247 -13.37 -14.76 -3.07
CA ASP A 247 -12.08 -15.11 -3.66
C ASP A 247 -11.19 -13.87 -3.83
N ALA A 248 -11.71 -12.80 -4.44
CA ALA A 248 -10.98 -11.54 -4.59
C ALA A 248 -10.58 -10.91 -3.25
N VAL A 249 -11.48 -10.92 -2.25
CA VAL A 249 -11.20 -10.38 -0.92
C VAL A 249 -10.15 -11.22 -0.16
N GLU A 250 -10.22 -12.55 -0.24
CA GLU A 250 -9.25 -13.43 0.41
C GLU A 250 -7.89 -13.42 -0.31
N GLY A 251 -7.86 -13.37 -1.64
CA GLY A 251 -6.62 -13.20 -2.41
C GLY A 251 -5.84 -11.98 -1.93
N TYR A 252 -6.51 -10.83 -1.81
CA TYR A 252 -5.88 -9.63 -1.24
C TYR A 252 -5.39 -9.84 0.19
N ARG A 253 -6.24 -10.42 1.06
CA ARG A 253 -5.89 -10.62 2.47
C ARG A 253 -4.70 -11.55 2.69
N HIS A 254 -4.48 -12.47 1.76
CA HIS A 254 -3.37 -13.41 1.79
C HIS A 254 -2.14 -12.90 1.03
N GLY A 255 -2.19 -11.68 0.48
CA GLY A 255 -1.06 -11.04 -0.19
C GLY A 255 -0.79 -11.60 -1.58
N ASP A 256 -1.82 -12.12 -2.25
CA ASP A 256 -1.73 -12.50 -3.65
C ASP A 256 -1.39 -11.25 -4.49
N GLN A 257 -0.39 -11.38 -5.36
CA GLN A 257 0.11 -10.27 -6.16
C GLN A 257 -0.76 -9.99 -7.39
N ASP A 258 -1.69 -10.89 -7.73
CA ASP A 258 -2.47 -10.81 -8.97
C ASP A 258 -3.86 -10.18 -8.81
N VAL A 259 -4.24 -9.74 -7.59
CA VAL A 259 -5.55 -9.14 -7.35
C VAL A 259 -5.54 -7.67 -7.78
N SER A 260 -6.36 -7.35 -8.79
CA SER A 260 -6.51 -5.97 -9.27
C SER A 260 -7.49 -5.17 -8.40
N ARG A 261 -7.37 -3.84 -8.43
CA ARG A 261 -8.34 -2.96 -7.77
C ARG A 261 -9.76 -3.14 -8.34
N ALA A 262 -9.85 -3.36 -9.66
CA ALA A 262 -11.11 -3.63 -10.34
C ALA A 262 -11.84 -4.83 -9.69
N ASP A 263 -11.10 -5.89 -9.37
CA ASP A 263 -11.65 -7.10 -8.75
C ASP A 263 -12.23 -6.82 -7.36
N LEU A 264 -11.56 -5.97 -6.57
CA LEU A 264 -12.05 -5.54 -5.27
C LEU A 264 -13.33 -4.69 -5.38
N LEU A 265 -13.32 -3.69 -6.27
CA LEU A 265 -14.48 -2.81 -6.51
C LEU A 265 -15.69 -3.62 -6.95
N LEU A 266 -15.48 -4.55 -7.88
CA LEU A 266 -16.52 -5.43 -8.38
C LEU A 266 -16.99 -6.43 -7.30
N ALA A 267 -16.08 -6.97 -6.48
CA ALA A 267 -16.44 -7.81 -5.33
C ALA A 267 -17.33 -7.07 -4.32
N GLN A 268 -17.06 -5.79 -4.03
CA GLN A 268 -17.94 -4.98 -3.18
C GLN A 268 -19.36 -4.86 -3.76
N ARG A 269 -19.49 -4.66 -5.08
CA ARG A 269 -20.80 -4.62 -5.77
C ARG A 269 -21.54 -5.94 -5.65
N HIS A 270 -20.85 -7.06 -5.84
CA HIS A 270 -21.43 -8.39 -5.65
C HIS A 270 -21.91 -8.63 -4.22
N LEU A 271 -21.09 -8.30 -3.22
CA LEU A 271 -21.45 -8.45 -1.82
C LEU A 271 -22.66 -7.59 -1.45
N ARG A 272 -22.71 -6.35 -1.96
CA ARG A 272 -23.88 -5.47 -1.80
C ARG A 272 -25.13 -6.03 -2.49
N LEU A 273 -24.99 -6.56 -3.70
CA LEU A 273 -26.09 -7.20 -4.41
C LEU A 273 -26.62 -8.40 -3.62
N LEU A 274 -25.73 -9.28 -3.16
CA LEU A 274 -26.09 -10.45 -2.36
C LEU A 274 -26.82 -10.05 -1.08
N ASP A 275 -26.35 -9.04 -0.35
CA ASP A 275 -27.02 -8.53 0.85
C ASP A 275 -28.44 -8.00 0.53
N THR A 276 -28.58 -7.32 -0.61
CA THR A 276 -29.87 -6.74 -1.06
C THR A 276 -30.88 -7.80 -1.49
N VAL A 277 -30.44 -8.87 -2.15
CA VAL A 277 -31.34 -9.88 -2.73
C VAL A 277 -31.55 -11.09 -1.83
N THR A 278 -30.82 -11.25 -0.73
CA THR A 278 -30.94 -12.44 0.13
C THR A 278 -32.26 -12.43 0.92
N PRO A 279 -33.13 -13.44 0.76
CA PRO A 279 -34.37 -13.52 1.53
C PRO A 279 -34.07 -13.83 2.99
N SER A 280 -34.66 -13.08 3.92
CA SER A 280 -34.51 -13.29 5.37
C SER A 280 -33.04 -13.42 5.83
N PRO A 281 -32.19 -12.40 5.56
CA PRO A 281 -30.74 -12.47 5.79
C PRO A 281 -30.38 -12.76 7.25
N GLU A 282 -31.26 -12.41 8.20
CA GLU A 282 -31.04 -12.64 9.63
C GLU A 282 -30.97 -14.12 10.04
N ARG A 283 -31.40 -15.05 9.17
CA ARG A 283 -31.46 -16.48 9.47
C ARG A 283 -30.39 -17.30 8.74
N SER A 284 -29.45 -16.67 8.04
CA SER A 284 -28.49 -17.38 7.19
C SER A 284 -27.05 -17.07 7.57
N ASP A 285 -26.27 -18.12 7.88
CA ASP A 285 -24.82 -17.97 8.07
C ASP A 285 -24.15 -17.30 6.87
N ARG A 286 -24.63 -17.60 5.66
CA ARG A 286 -24.13 -17.00 4.42
C ARG A 286 -24.32 -15.48 4.41
N ALA A 287 -25.48 -14.98 4.82
CA ALA A 287 -25.74 -13.54 4.88
C ALA A 287 -24.82 -12.86 5.92
N THR A 288 -24.57 -13.52 7.05
CA THR A 288 -23.61 -13.07 8.06
C THR A 288 -22.18 -12.97 7.50
N TYR A 289 -21.73 -13.98 6.74
CA TYR A 289 -20.47 -13.91 6.01
C TYR A 289 -20.45 -12.79 4.97
N VAL A 290 -21.50 -12.64 4.15
CA VAL A 290 -21.59 -11.57 3.14
C VAL A 290 -21.45 -10.19 3.78
N ARG A 291 -22.16 -9.93 4.89
CA ARG A 291 -22.04 -8.66 5.63
C ARG A 291 -20.62 -8.44 6.14
N SER A 292 -19.99 -9.46 6.71
CA SER A 292 -18.59 -9.38 7.16
C SER A 292 -17.62 -9.08 6.01
N TYR A 293 -17.73 -9.82 4.90
CA TYR A 293 -16.88 -9.60 3.73
C TYR A 293 -17.06 -8.22 3.09
N ARG A 294 -18.26 -7.65 3.13
CA ARG A 294 -18.50 -6.27 2.67
C ARG A 294 -17.66 -5.29 3.47
N HIS A 295 -17.65 -5.41 4.80
CA HIS A 295 -16.82 -4.58 5.67
C HIS A 295 -15.32 -4.84 5.45
N LEU A 296 -14.90 -6.08 5.23
CA LEU A 296 -13.51 -6.38 4.87
C LEU A 296 -13.10 -5.71 3.55
N ALA A 297 -13.94 -5.76 2.53
CA ALA A 297 -13.65 -5.15 1.24
C ALA A 297 -13.54 -3.63 1.35
N SER A 298 -14.38 -2.99 2.18
CA SER A 298 -14.26 -1.56 2.50
C SER A 298 -12.97 -1.24 3.27
N ALA A 299 -12.62 -2.05 4.27
CA ALA A 299 -11.39 -1.89 5.05
C ALA A 299 -10.14 -2.02 4.16
N ILE A 300 -10.18 -2.95 3.20
CA ILE A 300 -9.11 -3.14 2.22
C ILE A 300 -8.97 -1.89 1.37
N GLU A 301 -10.05 -1.42 0.74
CA GLU A 301 -10.02 -0.23 -0.13
C GLU A 301 -9.51 1.01 0.62
N ALA A 302 -9.98 1.24 1.85
CA ALA A 302 -9.50 2.34 2.68
C ALA A 302 -8.03 2.20 3.10
N GLY A 303 -7.45 1.00 3.01
CA GLY A 303 -6.07 0.68 3.40
C GLY A 303 -5.01 1.04 2.37
N GLY A 304 -5.37 1.64 1.23
CA GLY A 304 -4.40 2.33 0.37
C GLY A 304 -3.45 1.45 -0.45
N GLY A 305 -3.91 0.35 -1.04
CA GLY A 305 -3.33 -0.13 -2.31
C GLY A 305 -2.18 -1.12 -2.30
N ARG A 306 -2.40 -2.31 -1.72
CA ARG A 306 -1.57 -3.49 -2.08
C ARG A 306 -2.07 -4.26 -3.30
N TRP A 307 -2.98 -3.68 -4.09
CA TRP A 307 -3.58 -4.30 -5.28
C TRP A 307 -2.94 -3.74 -6.56
N LEU A 308 -3.03 -4.50 -7.65
CA LEU A 308 -2.58 -4.03 -8.96
C LEU A 308 -3.51 -2.93 -9.47
N THR A 309 -2.93 -1.78 -9.81
CA THR A 309 -3.61 -0.66 -10.46
C THR A 309 -2.61 0.08 -11.34
N ASP A 310 -3.08 0.57 -12.50
CA ASP A 310 -2.28 1.45 -13.35
C ASP A 310 -2.43 2.93 -12.97
N ARG A 311 -3.31 3.28 -12.00
CA ARG A 311 -3.58 4.66 -11.62
C ARG A 311 -2.36 5.32 -11.00
N ALA A 312 -2.16 6.58 -11.37
CA ALA A 312 -1.20 7.44 -10.69
C ALA A 312 -1.78 7.87 -9.34
N GLY A 313 -0.97 7.76 -8.27
CA GLY A 313 -1.36 8.14 -6.91
C GLY A 313 -2.21 7.06 -6.25
N VAL A 314 -1.56 6.15 -5.54
CA VAL A 314 -2.26 5.20 -4.66
C VAL A 314 -2.88 6.00 -3.50
N PRO A 315 -4.17 5.79 -3.16
CA PRO A 315 -4.79 6.48 -2.04
C PRO A 315 -3.98 6.26 -0.76
N GLN A 316 -3.73 7.31 0.00
CA GLN A 316 -3.12 7.14 1.32
C GLN A 316 -4.08 6.36 2.24
N PRO A 317 -3.58 5.44 3.08
CA PRO A 317 -4.43 4.67 3.98
C PRO A 317 -5.20 5.59 4.95
N GLN A 318 -6.50 5.33 5.11
CA GLN A 318 -7.35 5.99 6.10
C GLN A 318 -7.50 5.07 7.32
N TRP A 319 -6.45 4.98 8.14
CA TRP A 319 -6.33 3.95 9.17
C TRP A 319 -7.50 3.89 10.17
N GLU A 320 -8.11 5.02 10.51
CA GLU A 320 -9.33 5.06 11.34
C GLU A 320 -10.49 4.30 10.68
N THR A 321 -10.74 4.57 9.40
CA THR A 321 -11.79 3.89 8.61
C THR A 321 -11.48 2.41 8.47
N VAL A 322 -10.21 2.05 8.26
CA VAL A 322 -9.78 0.65 8.20
C VAL A 322 -10.08 -0.07 9.51
N ALA A 323 -9.77 0.56 10.65
CA ALA A 323 -10.01 0.00 11.98
C ALA A 323 -11.52 -0.23 12.23
N ASP A 324 -12.34 0.78 11.94
CA ASP A 324 -13.79 0.72 12.08
C ASP A 324 -14.42 -0.38 11.23
N GLU A 325 -14.01 -0.50 9.97
CA GLU A 325 -14.54 -1.52 9.06
C GLU A 325 -14.09 -2.93 9.48
N TYR A 326 -12.86 -3.12 9.99
CA TYR A 326 -12.48 -4.41 10.58
C TYR A 326 -13.28 -4.74 11.85
N ALA A 327 -13.58 -3.75 12.70
CA ALA A 327 -14.41 -3.96 13.88
C ALA A 327 -15.85 -4.35 13.50
N ARG A 328 -16.44 -3.68 12.49
CA ARG A 328 -17.74 -4.04 11.92
C ARG A 328 -17.73 -5.43 11.28
N ALA A 329 -16.66 -5.78 10.58
CA ALA A 329 -16.49 -7.12 10.01
C ALA A 329 -16.44 -8.20 11.10
N ALA A 330 -15.77 -7.92 12.22
CA ALA A 330 -15.70 -8.81 13.38
C ALA A 330 -17.08 -8.99 14.01
N ALA A 331 -17.76 -7.89 14.36
CA ALA A 331 -19.10 -7.94 14.95
C ALA A 331 -20.10 -8.66 14.05
N ALA A 332 -20.01 -8.45 12.72
CA ALA A 332 -20.85 -9.14 11.77
C ALA A 332 -20.61 -10.65 11.78
N VAL A 333 -19.36 -11.14 11.83
CA VAL A 333 -19.06 -12.57 11.71
C VAL A 333 -19.13 -13.34 13.03
N GLU A 334 -19.18 -12.62 14.17
CA GLU A 334 -19.20 -13.20 15.50
C GLU A 334 -20.20 -14.34 15.67
N PRO A 335 -21.46 -14.28 15.20
CA PRO A 335 -22.42 -15.36 15.43
C PRO A 335 -22.07 -16.67 14.74
N VAL A 336 -21.22 -16.65 13.69
CA VAL A 336 -20.99 -17.80 12.79
C VAL A 336 -19.54 -18.28 12.77
N SER A 337 -18.58 -17.45 13.17
CA SER A 337 -17.16 -17.84 13.21
C SER A 337 -16.39 -17.09 14.30
N VAL A 338 -16.10 -17.78 15.40
CA VAL A 338 -15.27 -17.26 16.51
C VAL A 338 -13.89 -16.87 15.99
N GLU A 339 -13.25 -17.75 15.23
CA GLU A 339 -11.87 -17.53 14.80
C GLU A 339 -11.76 -16.27 13.94
N ARG A 340 -12.69 -16.08 12.99
CA ARG A 340 -12.69 -14.89 12.13
C ARG A 340 -13.02 -13.65 12.95
N PHE A 341 -13.93 -13.73 13.92
CA PHE A 341 -14.20 -12.65 14.86
C PHE A 341 -12.93 -12.20 15.58
N VAL A 342 -12.19 -13.13 16.22
CA VAL A 342 -10.94 -12.82 16.92
C VAL A 342 -9.90 -12.24 15.95
N LYS A 343 -9.70 -12.86 14.79
CA LYS A 343 -8.74 -12.41 13.76
C LYS A 343 -9.06 -11.00 13.24
N TYR A 344 -10.32 -10.67 13.01
CA TYR A 344 -10.73 -9.36 12.49
C TYR A 344 -10.69 -8.29 13.57
N LEU A 345 -11.11 -8.61 14.80
CA LEU A 345 -10.99 -7.69 15.92
C LEU A 345 -9.52 -7.36 16.22
N SER A 346 -8.63 -8.35 16.16
CA SER A 346 -7.18 -8.12 16.28
C SER A 346 -6.67 -7.15 15.20
N LYS A 347 -7.12 -7.33 13.94
CA LYS A 347 -6.79 -6.39 12.86
C LYS A 347 -7.32 -4.99 13.12
N ALA A 348 -8.53 -4.84 13.64
CA ALA A 348 -9.09 -3.54 14.00
C ALA A 348 -8.17 -2.79 14.98
N PHE A 349 -7.73 -3.43 16.07
CA PHE A 349 -6.80 -2.82 17.03
C PHE A 349 -5.44 -2.47 16.42
N ARG A 350 -4.89 -3.32 15.53
CA ARG A 350 -3.63 -3.01 14.83
C ARG A 350 -3.77 -1.78 13.93
N HIS A 351 -4.87 -1.66 13.20
CA HIS A 351 -5.11 -0.50 12.35
C HIS A 351 -5.45 0.76 13.17
N ALA A 352 -6.14 0.63 14.31
CA ALA A 352 -6.34 1.73 15.24
C ALA A 352 -5.00 2.26 15.78
N ALA A 353 -4.03 1.40 16.08
CA ALA A 353 -2.68 1.82 16.45
C ALA A 353 -1.95 2.54 15.30
N HIS A 354 -2.13 2.11 14.05
CA HIS A 354 -1.58 2.86 12.90
C HIS A 354 -2.23 4.23 12.71
N ALA A 355 -3.47 4.42 13.15
CA ALA A 355 -4.16 5.70 13.10
C ALA A 355 -3.67 6.72 14.13
N THR A 356 -2.91 6.30 15.15
CA THR A 356 -2.34 7.23 16.13
C THR A 356 -0.94 7.67 15.71
N ASP A 357 -0.64 8.95 15.94
CA ASP A 357 0.65 9.56 15.56
C ASP A 357 1.75 9.38 16.61
N ASP A 358 1.42 8.97 17.84
CA ASP A 358 2.39 8.82 18.93
C ASP A 358 2.56 7.36 19.41
N TRP A 359 3.79 7.01 19.79
CA TRP A 359 4.13 5.66 20.22
C TRP A 359 3.57 5.27 21.59
N ALA A 360 3.27 6.23 22.47
CA ALA A 360 2.70 5.94 23.78
C ALA A 360 1.25 5.46 23.66
N SER A 361 0.45 6.08 22.81
CA SER A 361 -0.91 5.65 22.49
C SER A 361 -0.91 4.28 21.81
N ARG A 362 0.00 4.04 20.85
CA ARG A 362 0.17 2.70 20.22
C ARG A 362 0.44 1.62 21.26
N HIS A 363 1.40 1.86 22.15
CA HIS A 363 1.75 0.95 23.23
C HIS A 363 0.53 0.63 24.12
N GLN A 364 -0.21 1.65 24.58
CA GLN A 364 -1.40 1.45 25.40
C GLN A 364 -2.55 0.72 24.67
N LEU A 365 -2.71 0.95 23.37
CA LEU A 365 -3.69 0.23 22.54
C LEU A 365 -3.37 -1.27 22.49
N HIS A 366 -2.10 -1.63 22.31
CA HIS A 366 -1.69 -3.03 22.29
C HIS A 366 -1.81 -3.72 23.65
N ILE A 367 -1.53 -3.04 24.76
CA ILE A 367 -1.81 -3.54 26.12
C ILE A 367 -3.32 -3.76 26.31
N SER A 368 -4.13 -2.78 25.93
CA SER A 368 -5.59 -2.85 26.05
C SER A 368 -6.17 -4.00 25.23
N ALA A 369 -5.65 -4.22 24.02
CA ALA A 369 -6.03 -5.33 23.15
C ALA A 369 -5.69 -6.68 23.80
N GLN A 370 -4.50 -6.84 24.38
CA GLN A 370 -4.13 -8.08 25.08
C GLN A 370 -5.07 -8.39 26.23
N ARG A 371 -5.34 -7.41 27.11
CA ARG A 371 -6.28 -7.58 28.22
C ARG A 371 -7.69 -7.94 27.74
N LEU A 372 -8.10 -7.51 26.55
CA LEU A 372 -9.36 -7.94 25.94
C LEU A 372 -9.30 -9.40 25.52
N PHE A 373 -8.26 -9.80 24.78
CA PHE A 373 -8.13 -11.17 24.28
C PHE A 373 -7.85 -12.20 25.38
N GLU A 374 -7.17 -11.82 26.46
CA GLU A 374 -6.95 -12.68 27.65
C GLU A 374 -8.24 -13.00 28.41
N ARG A 375 -9.28 -12.17 28.27
CA ARG A 375 -10.61 -12.42 28.86
C ARG A 375 -11.49 -13.34 28.02
N LEU A 376 -11.03 -13.74 26.83
CA LEU A 376 -11.78 -14.62 25.95
C LEU A 376 -11.56 -16.07 26.38
N GLU A 377 -12.60 -16.68 26.97
CA GLU A 377 -12.58 -18.08 27.37
C GLU A 377 -12.87 -19.00 26.16
N PRO A 378 -11.90 -19.81 25.69
CA PRO A 378 -12.07 -20.62 24.46
C PRO A 378 -13.23 -21.60 24.53
N THR A 379 -13.50 -22.17 25.71
CA THR A 379 -14.62 -23.11 25.93
C THR A 379 -15.98 -22.42 25.82
N THR A 380 -16.10 -21.20 26.35
CA THR A 380 -17.34 -20.41 26.25
C THR A 380 -17.56 -19.92 24.84
N LEU A 381 -16.50 -19.49 24.15
CA LEU A 381 -16.60 -19.05 22.76
C LEU A 381 -16.92 -20.19 21.79
N ALA A 382 -16.43 -21.41 22.04
CA ALA A 382 -16.73 -22.58 21.23
C ALA A 382 -18.10 -23.20 21.54
N ALA A 383 -18.74 -22.83 22.65
CA ALA A 383 -20.04 -23.37 23.05
C ALA A 383 -21.08 -23.16 21.94
N ASP A 384 -21.79 -24.23 21.58
CA ASP A 384 -22.82 -24.26 20.55
C ASP A 384 -22.35 -23.94 19.11
N ARG A 385 -21.03 -24.05 18.84
CA ARG A 385 -20.43 -23.78 17.51
C ARG A 385 -19.67 -25.00 16.97
N GLN A 386 -19.56 -25.09 15.64
CA GLN A 386 -18.81 -26.14 14.95
C GLN A 386 -17.29 -25.85 14.92
N VAL A 387 -16.70 -25.44 16.04
CA VAL A 387 -15.25 -25.17 16.18
C VAL A 387 -14.74 -25.78 17.47
N SER A 388 -13.53 -26.36 17.45
CA SER A 388 -12.97 -26.93 18.67
C SER A 388 -12.46 -25.82 19.60
N PRO A 389 -12.56 -25.98 20.94
CA PRO A 389 -11.96 -25.05 21.89
C PRO A 389 -10.45 -24.86 21.66
N ALA A 390 -9.75 -25.90 21.20
CA ALA A 390 -8.31 -25.86 20.91
C ALA A 390 -7.99 -24.94 19.70
N ASP A 391 -8.82 -24.94 18.66
CA ASP A 391 -8.63 -24.04 17.50
C ASP A 391 -8.88 -22.57 17.89
N VAL A 392 -9.86 -22.33 18.77
CA VAL A 392 -10.12 -21.01 19.35
C VAL A 392 -8.94 -20.57 20.22
N GLU A 393 -8.45 -21.43 21.10
CA GLU A 393 -7.29 -21.18 21.96
C GLU A 393 -6.04 -20.85 21.13
N SER A 394 -5.78 -21.63 20.07
CA SER A 394 -4.67 -21.38 19.14
C SER A 394 -4.80 -20.00 18.47
N THR A 395 -6.01 -19.63 18.04
CA THR A 395 -6.28 -18.33 17.42
C THR A 395 -6.10 -17.17 18.40
N VAL A 396 -6.58 -17.30 19.63
CA VAL A 396 -6.40 -16.30 20.70
C VAL A 396 -4.93 -16.16 21.06
N THR A 397 -4.22 -17.27 21.25
CA THR A 397 -2.78 -17.29 21.56
C THR A 397 -1.95 -16.60 20.48
N GLY A 398 -2.19 -16.96 19.21
CA GLY A 398 -1.50 -16.31 18.09
C GLY A 398 -1.82 -14.82 17.96
N THR A 399 -3.03 -14.41 18.34
CA THR A 399 -3.43 -13.00 18.42
C THR A 399 -2.67 -12.27 19.54
N LEU A 400 -2.55 -12.86 20.73
CA LEU A 400 -1.80 -12.30 21.85
C LEU A 400 -0.32 -12.10 21.50
N HIS A 401 0.34 -13.08 20.88
CA HIS A 401 1.73 -12.92 20.42
C HIS A 401 1.89 -11.76 19.43
N THR A 402 0.94 -11.61 18.51
CA THR A 402 0.93 -10.48 17.57
C THR A 402 0.84 -9.14 18.30
N HIS A 403 -0.03 -9.01 19.31
CA HIS A 403 -0.18 -7.76 20.06
C HIS A 403 1.00 -7.49 21.00
N ARG A 404 1.60 -8.50 21.63
CA ARG A 404 2.84 -8.37 22.43
C ARG A 404 4.01 -7.88 21.59
N CYS A 405 4.18 -8.47 20.40
CA CYS A 405 5.19 -8.04 19.44
C CYS A 405 5.05 -6.54 19.12
N ARG A 406 3.83 -6.07 18.82
CA ARG A 406 3.57 -4.65 18.51
C ARG A 406 3.61 -3.73 19.73
N GLU A 407 3.26 -4.23 20.92
CA GLU A 407 3.47 -3.53 22.18
C GLU A 407 4.96 -3.23 22.37
N TYR A 408 5.81 -4.24 22.34
CA TYR A 408 7.23 -4.09 22.58
C TYR A 408 7.94 -3.26 21.49
N GLU A 409 7.51 -3.37 20.24
CA GLU A 409 7.95 -2.46 19.17
C GLU A 409 7.61 -1.01 19.52
N ALA A 410 6.36 -0.72 19.90
CA ALA A 410 5.96 0.63 20.30
C ALA A 410 6.70 1.11 21.56
N GLN A 411 6.99 0.21 22.50
CA GLN A 411 7.78 0.52 23.69
C GLN A 411 9.23 0.89 23.34
N ALA A 412 9.87 0.18 22.41
CA ALA A 412 11.23 0.49 21.97
C ALA A 412 11.31 1.88 21.33
N HIS A 413 10.37 2.20 20.43
CA HIS A 413 10.28 3.54 19.82
C HIS A 413 9.99 4.65 20.84
N ARG A 414 9.11 4.37 21.82
CA ARG A 414 8.84 5.32 22.91
C ARG A 414 10.08 5.55 23.78
N ALA A 415 10.77 4.48 24.20
CA ALA A 415 11.99 4.57 25.00
C ALA A 415 13.08 5.34 24.25
N PHE A 416 13.20 5.13 22.94
CA PHE A 416 14.10 5.89 22.09
C PHE A 416 13.79 7.39 22.09
N ALA A 417 12.51 7.77 21.92
CA ALA A 417 12.07 9.16 21.96
C ALA A 417 12.25 9.82 23.35
N GLU A 418 12.09 9.05 24.43
CA GLU A 418 12.30 9.47 25.81
C GLU A 418 13.79 9.40 26.24
N THR A 419 14.70 9.02 25.35
CA THR A 419 16.15 8.85 25.59
C THR A 419 16.52 7.80 26.65
N ALA A 420 15.61 6.87 26.92
CA ALA A 420 15.79 5.70 27.78
C ALA A 420 16.46 4.56 27.01
N TYR A 421 17.69 4.80 26.52
CA TYR A 421 18.37 3.93 25.57
C TYR A 421 18.61 2.49 26.06
N GLU A 422 18.77 2.29 27.37
CA GLU A 422 18.93 0.95 27.96
C GLU A 422 17.65 0.09 27.82
N GLU A 423 16.47 0.72 27.79
CA GLU A 423 15.19 0.02 27.61
C GLU A 423 14.93 -0.39 26.15
N VAL A 424 15.54 0.29 25.19
CA VAL A 424 15.34 0.04 23.75
C VAL A 424 15.77 -1.39 23.39
N ALA A 425 16.96 -1.81 23.80
CA ALA A 425 17.48 -3.15 23.49
C ALA A 425 16.63 -4.26 24.11
N TRP A 426 16.20 -4.08 25.37
CA TRP A 426 15.32 -5.04 26.03
C TRP A 426 13.97 -5.16 25.29
N ALA A 427 13.33 -4.03 24.96
CA ALA A 427 12.06 -4.03 24.26
C ALA A 427 12.19 -4.60 22.84
N ALA A 428 13.28 -4.32 22.13
CA ALA A 428 13.54 -4.86 20.80
C ALA A 428 13.65 -6.39 20.82
N GLU A 429 14.37 -6.95 21.80
CA GLU A 429 14.48 -8.41 21.95
C GLU A 429 13.12 -9.04 22.26
N GLN A 430 12.34 -8.47 23.18
CA GLN A 430 11.00 -8.95 23.49
C GLN A 430 10.06 -8.89 22.28
N ALA A 431 10.20 -7.88 21.42
CA ALA A 431 9.44 -7.78 20.18
C ALA A 431 9.79 -8.92 19.20
N ARG A 432 11.07 -9.29 19.07
CA ARG A 432 11.55 -10.38 18.21
C ARG A 432 11.14 -11.76 18.74
N GLU A 433 11.22 -11.99 20.05
CA GLU A 433 10.75 -13.21 20.69
C GLU A 433 9.24 -13.40 20.45
N ALA A 434 8.44 -12.35 20.67
CA ALA A 434 7.00 -12.38 20.42
C ALA A 434 6.65 -12.55 18.93
N ALA A 435 7.44 -11.96 18.03
CA ALA A 435 7.29 -12.15 16.58
C ALA A 435 7.51 -13.60 16.16
N THR A 436 8.51 -14.27 16.74
CA THR A 436 8.83 -15.67 16.48
C THR A 436 7.73 -16.62 16.94
N ALA A 437 7.07 -16.28 18.06
CA ALA A 437 5.94 -17.04 18.59
C ALA A 437 4.60 -16.75 17.87
N ALA A 438 4.52 -15.70 17.06
CA ALA A 438 3.32 -15.36 16.33
C ALA A 438 3.10 -16.32 15.15
N PRO A 439 1.83 -16.60 14.76
CA PRO A 439 1.52 -17.50 13.66
C PRO A 439 1.93 -16.94 12.28
N GLN A 440 2.25 -15.65 12.23
CA GLN A 440 2.72 -14.97 11.03
C GLN A 440 4.22 -15.28 10.88
N ARG A 441 4.60 -16.05 9.85
CA ARG A 441 6.00 -16.49 9.61
C ARG A 441 7.03 -15.35 9.54
N SER A 442 6.59 -14.11 9.31
CA SER A 442 7.43 -12.91 9.37
C SER A 442 6.57 -11.70 9.73
N ILE A 443 6.74 -11.14 10.94
CA ILE A 443 6.21 -9.82 11.28
C ILE A 443 7.31 -8.79 10.98
N ARG A 444 7.03 -7.85 10.07
CA ARG A 444 7.94 -6.73 9.83
C ARG A 444 7.90 -5.76 11.01
N LEU A 445 9.05 -5.57 11.63
CA LEU A 445 9.30 -4.58 12.69
C LEU A 445 9.88 -3.34 12.03
N HIS A 446 9.32 -2.16 12.32
CA HIS A 446 9.64 -0.92 11.65
C HIS A 446 10.82 -0.26 12.33
N ASP A 447 11.92 -0.09 11.59
CA ASP A 447 13.14 0.63 11.98
C ASP A 447 13.75 0.19 13.33
N LEU A 448 13.38 -0.99 13.82
CA LEU A 448 13.73 -1.47 15.15
C LEU A 448 15.24 -1.66 15.29
N ASP A 449 15.87 -2.27 14.27
CA ASP A 449 17.32 -2.47 14.24
C ASP A 449 18.08 -1.14 14.16
N THR A 450 17.53 -0.16 13.43
CA THR A 450 18.09 1.18 13.31
C THR A 450 18.06 1.91 14.67
N ILE A 451 16.91 1.94 15.35
CA ILE A 451 16.81 2.62 16.67
C ILE A 451 17.63 1.93 17.75
N GLU A 452 17.73 0.59 17.71
CA GLU A 452 18.57 -0.18 18.64
C GLU A 452 20.05 0.13 18.44
N THR A 453 20.52 0.19 17.19
CA THR A 453 21.90 0.54 16.87
C THR A 453 22.24 1.95 17.35
N ILE A 454 21.34 2.92 17.11
CA ILE A 454 21.52 4.30 17.59
C ILE A 454 21.51 4.33 19.13
N ALA A 455 20.56 3.66 19.80
CA ALA A 455 20.49 3.61 21.25
C ALA A 455 21.75 2.99 21.89
N ALA A 456 22.34 1.97 21.24
CA ALA A 456 23.60 1.39 21.68
C ALA A 456 24.76 2.39 21.50
N ALA A 457 24.84 3.10 20.37
CA ALA A 457 25.84 4.14 20.12
C ALA A 457 25.77 5.26 21.18
N ARG A 458 24.54 5.66 21.51
CA ARG A 458 24.26 6.64 22.57
C ARG A 458 24.70 6.21 23.95
N THR A 459 24.48 4.95 24.27
CA THR A 459 24.87 4.37 25.56
C THR A 459 26.39 4.33 25.68
N ALA A 460 27.09 3.95 24.61
CA ALA A 460 28.55 4.00 24.56
C ALA A 460 29.07 5.44 24.70
N GLU A 461 28.48 6.40 23.96
CA GLU A 461 28.80 7.82 24.06
C GLU A 461 28.64 8.36 25.50
N ARG A 462 27.54 8.04 26.18
CA ARG A 462 27.29 8.46 27.58
C ARG A 462 28.27 7.85 28.58
N ARG A 463 28.82 6.67 28.27
CA ARG A 463 29.83 5.99 29.10
C ARG A 463 31.26 6.47 28.81
N GLY A 464 31.44 7.38 27.85
CA GLY A 464 32.75 7.86 27.41
C GLY A 464 33.48 6.90 26.46
N ASP A 465 32.83 5.82 26.00
CA ASP A 465 33.41 4.88 25.04
C ASP A 465 33.20 5.38 23.60
N PHE A 466 33.96 6.42 23.24
CA PHE A 466 33.75 7.14 21.98
C PHE A 466 34.14 6.35 20.74
N GLU A 467 35.08 5.40 20.83
CA GLU A 467 35.45 4.53 19.71
C GLU A 467 34.29 3.57 19.39
N ASP A 468 33.77 2.89 20.42
CA ASP A 468 32.61 1.98 20.33
C ASP A 468 31.33 2.70 19.85
N ALA A 469 31.13 3.96 20.28
CA ALA A 469 30.05 4.81 19.82
C ALA A 469 30.16 5.16 18.33
N LEU A 470 31.36 5.55 17.87
CA LEU A 470 31.61 5.91 16.47
C LEU A 470 31.41 4.71 15.54
N ASP A 471 31.91 3.53 15.91
CA ASP A 471 31.74 2.29 15.14
C ASP A 471 30.25 1.94 14.98
N ARG A 472 29.43 2.13 16.02
CA ARG A 472 27.97 1.92 15.92
C ARG A 472 27.27 2.95 15.05
N TYR A 473 27.60 4.24 15.19
CA TYR A 473 27.04 5.26 14.31
C TYR A 473 27.38 5.00 12.83
N ASP A 474 28.56 4.45 12.54
CA ASP A 474 28.99 4.08 11.20
C ASP A 474 28.23 2.87 10.64
N GLY A 475 27.69 2.01 11.51
CA GLY A 475 26.83 0.88 11.15
C GLY A 475 25.35 1.21 10.96
N VAL A 476 24.92 2.47 11.16
CA VAL A 476 23.50 2.83 11.02
C VAL A 476 23.11 2.95 9.54
N GLU A 477 22.26 2.04 9.08
CA GLU A 477 21.62 2.11 7.76
C GLU A 477 20.21 2.70 7.91
N THR A 478 19.96 3.87 7.29
CA THR A 478 18.63 4.49 7.27
C THR A 478 18.37 5.30 6.00
N SER A 479 17.15 5.16 5.47
CA SER A 479 16.62 6.00 4.39
C SER A 479 16.01 7.32 4.89
N ASP A 480 15.78 7.45 6.20
CA ASP A 480 15.22 8.65 6.82
C ASP A 480 16.27 9.77 6.90
N ASP A 481 15.97 10.92 6.29
CA ASP A 481 16.89 12.06 6.21
C ASP A 481 17.12 12.73 7.57
N GLU A 482 16.09 12.78 8.44
CA GLU A 482 16.18 13.37 9.78
C GLU A 482 17.04 12.50 10.70
N LEU A 483 16.79 11.19 10.70
CA LEU A 483 17.63 10.24 11.44
C LEU A 483 19.07 10.26 10.93
N ARG A 484 19.28 10.31 9.61
CA ARG A 484 20.62 10.37 9.01
C ARG A 484 21.36 11.65 9.43
N ALA A 485 20.67 12.80 9.41
CA ALA A 485 21.24 14.06 9.88
C ALA A 485 21.60 13.99 11.37
N GLY A 486 20.70 13.44 12.20
CA GLY A 486 20.95 13.22 13.63
C GLY A 486 22.17 12.34 13.89
N VAL A 487 22.29 11.19 13.22
CA VAL A 487 23.45 10.29 13.31
C VAL A 487 24.74 11.02 12.94
N ALA A 488 24.73 11.79 11.84
CA ALA A 488 25.90 12.55 11.41
C ALA A 488 26.34 13.60 12.45
N SER A 489 25.39 14.34 13.02
CA SER A 489 25.68 15.32 14.08
C SER A 489 26.29 14.66 15.30
N HIS A 490 25.83 13.47 15.68
CA HIS A 490 26.35 12.79 16.88
C HIS A 490 27.66 12.06 16.67
N ARG A 491 27.92 11.58 15.45
CA ARG A 491 29.25 11.15 15.04
C ARG A 491 30.26 12.30 15.12
N GLN A 492 29.89 13.49 14.66
CA GLN A 492 30.71 14.69 14.79
C GLN A 492 30.96 15.08 16.25
N LEU A 493 29.92 15.02 17.10
CA LEU A 493 30.03 15.28 18.53
C LEU A 493 30.96 14.28 19.22
N CYS A 494 30.82 12.98 18.96
CA CYS A 494 31.69 11.94 19.52
C CYS A 494 33.15 12.17 19.14
N ARG A 495 33.44 12.59 17.90
CA ARG A 495 34.81 12.95 17.49
C ARG A 495 35.37 14.15 18.26
N VAL A 496 34.55 15.17 18.53
CA VAL A 496 34.96 16.31 19.36
C VAL A 496 35.24 15.85 20.79
N LYS A 497 34.34 15.06 21.39
CA LYS A 497 34.50 14.50 22.74
C LYS A 497 35.74 13.60 22.85
N GLN A 498 35.98 12.72 21.88
CA GLN A 498 37.18 11.87 21.81
C GLN A 498 38.47 12.69 21.72
N LEU A 499 38.47 13.79 20.96
CA LEU A 499 39.64 14.68 20.88
C LEU A 499 39.88 15.42 22.21
N LEU A 500 38.83 15.85 22.91
CA LEU A 500 38.95 16.46 24.23
C LEU A 500 39.48 15.45 25.27
N ASP A 501 38.90 14.25 25.32
CA ASP A 501 39.34 13.16 26.20
C ASP A 501 40.81 12.78 25.95
N GLY A 502 41.23 12.77 24.69
CA GLY A 502 42.63 12.58 24.29
C GLY A 502 43.56 13.78 24.51
N GLY A 503 43.11 14.88 25.12
CA GLY A 503 43.90 16.09 25.39
C GLY A 503 44.25 16.94 24.16
N ARG A 504 43.58 16.70 23.02
CA ARG A 504 43.83 17.37 21.72
C ARG A 504 42.97 18.63 21.57
N HIS A 505 43.01 19.50 22.58
CA HIS A 505 42.08 20.64 22.74
C HIS A 505 41.99 21.56 21.51
N ASP A 506 43.12 22.01 20.95
CA ASP A 506 43.12 22.89 19.77
C ASP A 506 42.44 22.24 18.55
N THR A 507 42.63 20.92 18.38
CA THR A 507 42.01 20.17 17.28
C THR A 507 40.51 19.98 17.54
N ALA A 508 40.13 19.66 18.78
CA ALA A 508 38.73 19.52 19.17
C ALA A 508 37.95 20.83 18.93
N LEU A 509 38.52 21.96 19.34
CA LEU A 509 37.93 23.28 19.16
C LEU A 509 37.79 23.66 17.67
N ALA A 510 38.85 23.46 16.88
CA ALA A 510 38.80 23.71 15.45
C ALA A 510 37.71 22.87 14.76
N LYS A 511 37.58 21.58 15.13
CA LYS A 511 36.52 20.71 14.61
C LYS A 511 35.13 21.08 15.09
N ALA A 512 34.98 21.53 16.33
CA ALA A 512 33.69 22.02 16.84
C ALA A 512 33.20 23.23 16.03
N HIS A 513 34.06 24.21 15.75
CA HIS A 513 33.72 25.37 14.92
C HIS A 513 33.52 25.03 13.43
N GLU A 514 34.17 23.97 12.93
CA GLU A 514 34.00 23.51 11.54
C GLU A 514 32.65 22.83 11.32
N TRP A 515 32.20 22.02 12.29
CA TRP A 515 31.02 21.15 12.11
C TRP A 515 29.74 21.70 12.71
N PHE A 516 29.82 22.60 13.69
CA PHE A 516 28.66 23.13 14.39
C PHE A 516 28.61 24.66 14.29
N GLU A 517 27.39 25.20 14.30
CA GLU A 517 27.17 26.64 14.20
C GLU A 517 27.90 27.40 15.33
N PRO A 518 28.51 28.57 15.04
CA PRO A 518 29.12 29.42 16.03
C PRO A 518 28.17 29.77 17.18
N GLY A 519 28.62 29.58 18.42
CA GLY A 519 27.80 29.83 19.61
C GLY A 519 26.73 28.77 19.89
N SER A 520 26.71 27.66 19.14
CA SER A 520 25.99 26.46 19.54
C SER A 520 26.54 25.93 20.86
N ALA A 521 25.72 25.17 21.57
CA ALA A 521 26.12 24.66 22.87
C ALA A 521 27.28 23.65 22.81
N VAL A 522 27.43 22.93 21.70
CA VAL A 522 28.59 22.05 21.45
C VAL A 522 29.87 22.86 21.34
N VAL A 523 29.86 23.96 20.58
CA VAL A 523 31.03 24.86 20.45
C VAL A 523 31.38 25.49 21.79
N LEU A 524 30.40 26.04 22.50
CA LEU A 524 30.61 26.65 23.82
C LEU A 524 31.16 25.66 24.85
N ALA A 525 30.67 24.41 24.83
CA ALA A 525 31.16 23.38 25.73
C ALA A 525 32.55 22.86 25.34
N ALA A 526 32.89 22.82 24.04
CA ALA A 526 34.25 22.56 23.58
C ALA A 526 35.21 23.70 23.98
N GLU A 527 34.80 24.97 23.87
CA GLU A 527 35.56 26.13 24.37
C GLU A 527 35.82 26.05 25.88
N ALA A 528 34.79 25.68 26.66
CA ALA A 528 34.94 25.41 28.10
C ALA A 528 35.92 24.25 28.33
N GLY A 529 35.74 23.15 27.58
CA GLY A 529 36.58 21.95 27.65
C GLY A 529 38.06 22.22 27.39
N CYS A 530 38.35 23.20 26.54
CA CYS A 530 39.70 23.65 26.19
C CYS A 530 40.26 24.70 27.17
N GLY A 531 39.51 25.12 28.21
CA GLY A 531 39.93 26.11 29.19
C GLY A 531 39.88 27.57 28.71
N LEU A 532 39.10 27.85 27.66
CA LEU A 532 38.93 29.21 27.13
C LEU A 532 37.84 30.02 27.85
N LEU A 533 37.06 29.36 28.72
CA LEU A 533 36.09 29.98 29.61
C LEU A 533 36.59 29.92 31.07
N PRO A 534 36.27 30.92 31.94
CA PRO A 534 36.77 30.97 33.31
C PRO A 534 36.38 29.71 34.10
N ALA A 535 37.36 29.09 34.77
CA ALA A 535 37.10 28.00 35.71
C ALA A 535 36.18 28.51 36.84
N LEU A 536 35.05 27.82 37.04
CA LEU A 536 34.20 28.03 38.21
C LEU A 536 34.86 27.23 39.36
N ASP A 537 35.66 27.88 40.19
CA ASP A 537 36.21 27.24 41.41
C ASP A 537 35.08 26.69 42.31
N ASP A 538 35.02 25.36 42.46
CA ASP A 538 35.06 24.59 43.74
C ASP A 538 34.78 23.10 43.43
N ASP A 539 35.61 22.18 43.97
CA ASP A 539 35.53 20.71 44.19
C ASP A 539 34.44 19.82 43.52
N SER A 540 33.91 20.22 42.36
CA SER A 540 32.93 19.50 41.55
C SER A 540 33.53 19.18 40.18
N LEU A 541 33.06 18.09 39.55
CA LEU A 541 33.47 17.63 38.21
C LEU A 541 33.66 18.83 37.28
N THR A 542 34.79 18.89 36.56
CA THR A 542 35.07 20.03 35.68
C THR A 542 34.00 20.12 34.59
N VAL A 543 33.73 21.31 34.04
CA VAL A 543 32.79 21.47 32.90
C VAL A 543 33.17 20.55 31.73
N SER A 544 34.46 20.21 31.60
CA SER A 544 34.96 19.19 30.68
C SER A 544 34.45 17.78 31.00
N ASP A 545 34.57 17.33 32.26
CA ASP A 545 34.10 16.00 32.68
C ASP A 545 32.56 15.87 32.54
N GLN A 546 31.84 16.97 32.74
CA GLN A 546 30.39 17.03 32.54
C GLN A 546 30.00 17.11 31.06
N PHE A 547 30.79 17.75 30.19
CA PHE A 547 30.53 17.74 28.75
C PHE A 547 30.70 16.35 28.13
N LEU A 548 31.65 15.55 28.63
CA LEU A 548 31.92 14.20 28.15
C LEU A 548 30.76 13.24 28.43
N THR A 549 29.91 13.53 29.42
CA THR A 549 28.79 12.65 29.84
C THR A 549 27.41 13.08 29.31
N VAL A 550 27.26 14.27 28.71
CA VAL A 550 25.95 14.89 28.40
C VAL A 550 25.48 14.73 26.94
N ASP A 551 24.15 14.61 26.77
CA ASP A 551 23.43 14.52 25.48
C ASP A 551 23.23 15.90 24.81
N ALA A 552 23.23 15.98 23.48
CA ALA A 552 23.15 17.25 22.76
C ALA A 552 21.80 17.98 22.94
N ALA A 553 20.71 17.26 23.21
CA ALA A 553 19.40 17.87 23.49
C ALA A 553 19.44 18.77 24.74
N VAL A 554 20.22 18.38 25.75
CA VAL A 554 20.41 19.11 27.01
C VAL A 554 21.30 20.33 26.83
N LEU A 555 22.32 20.23 25.96
CA LEU A 555 23.25 21.31 25.68
C LEU A 555 22.52 22.60 25.21
N SER A 556 21.37 22.48 24.54
CA SER A 556 20.57 23.62 24.10
C SER A 556 20.13 24.57 25.25
N ALA A 557 19.93 24.06 26.47
CA ALA A 557 19.59 24.85 27.66
C ALA A 557 20.81 25.50 28.35
N LEU A 558 22.03 25.01 28.08
CA LEU A 558 23.30 25.55 28.59
C LEU A 558 23.72 26.83 27.86
N ALA A 559 23.40 26.97 26.56
CA ALA A 559 23.85 28.10 25.76
C ALA A 559 23.40 29.49 26.29
N PRO A 560 22.15 29.71 26.74
CA PRO A 560 21.75 30.99 27.35
C PRO A 560 22.48 31.28 28.66
N LEU A 561 22.74 30.25 29.47
CA LEU A 561 23.39 30.37 30.78
C LEU A 561 24.90 30.63 30.67
N ILE A 562 25.59 29.96 29.74
CA ILE A 562 27.00 30.23 29.40
C ILE A 562 27.15 31.63 28.77
N ARG A 563 26.22 32.04 27.90
CA ARG A 563 26.20 33.42 27.36
C ARG A 563 26.04 34.46 28.48
N LEU A 564 25.17 34.20 29.46
CA LEU A 564 25.00 35.07 30.64
C LEU A 564 26.26 35.15 31.51
N ALA A 565 27.04 34.08 31.60
CA ALA A 565 28.31 34.05 32.32
C ALA A 565 29.47 34.74 31.57
N THR A 566 29.38 34.86 30.24
CA THR A 566 30.44 35.41 29.37
C THR A 566 30.28 36.89 29.03
N VAL A 567 29.12 37.51 29.32
CA VAL A 567 28.96 38.98 29.25
C VAL A 567 29.68 39.63 30.43
N GLY A 568 31.01 39.77 30.31
CA GLY A 568 31.95 40.49 31.17
C GLY A 568 31.38 41.12 32.46
N GLY A 569 31.33 40.33 33.52
CA GLY A 569 30.93 40.71 34.88
C GLY A 569 31.05 39.51 35.81
N ALA A 570 31.13 39.72 37.13
CA ALA A 570 31.08 38.62 38.09
C ALA A 570 29.75 37.87 37.94
N VAL A 571 29.81 36.60 37.56
CA VAL A 571 28.63 35.72 37.44
C VAL A 571 27.92 35.69 38.79
N SER A 572 26.65 36.06 38.81
CA SER A 572 25.89 36.08 40.07
C SER A 572 25.77 34.65 40.62
N GLU A 573 25.91 34.49 41.94
CA GLU A 573 25.78 33.22 42.63
C GLU A 573 24.48 32.45 42.25
N PRO A 574 23.31 33.09 42.03
CA PRO A 574 22.12 32.42 41.50
C PRO A 574 22.27 31.87 40.08
N THR A 575 22.96 32.57 39.18
CA THR A 575 23.22 32.11 37.81
C THR A 575 24.22 30.95 37.81
N ARG A 576 25.25 31.03 38.66
CA ARG A 576 26.20 29.93 38.89
C ARG A 576 25.48 28.70 39.44
N ARG A 577 24.57 28.89 40.40
CA ARG A 577 23.75 27.81 40.97
C ARG A 577 22.79 27.22 39.93
N GLN A 578 22.18 28.01 39.05
CA GLN A 578 21.36 27.50 37.94
C GLN A 578 22.16 26.72 36.88
N ILE A 579 23.40 27.12 36.59
CA ILE A 579 24.31 26.37 35.71
C ILE A 579 24.63 25.02 36.36
N VAL A 580 25.02 25.02 37.63
CA VAL A 580 25.30 23.79 38.40
C VAL A 580 24.03 22.93 38.53
N ASP A 581 22.88 23.51 38.83
CA ASP A 581 21.60 22.79 38.97
C ASP A 581 21.15 22.20 37.63
N CYS A 582 21.41 22.86 36.48
CA CYS A 582 21.17 22.28 35.16
C CYS A 582 22.17 21.17 34.81
N LEU A 583 23.39 21.23 35.36
CA LEU A 583 24.44 20.22 35.17
C LEU A 583 24.31 19.03 36.14
N VAL A 584 23.63 19.22 37.29
CA VAL A 584 23.37 18.22 38.35
C VAL A 584 21.98 17.58 38.25
N ALA A 585 21.00 18.23 37.61
CA ALA A 585 19.70 17.63 37.28
C ALA A 585 19.74 16.70 36.04
N LEU A 586 20.94 16.48 35.51
CA LEU A 586 21.33 15.47 34.52
C LEU A 586 21.83 14.20 35.22
#